data_AF-R9L2N6-F1
#
_entry.id   AF-R9L2N6-F1
#
_cell.length_a   1.000
_cell.length_b   1.000
_cell.length_c   1.000
_cell.angle_alpha   90.00
_cell.angle_beta   90.00
_cell.angle_gamma   90.00
#
_symmetry.space_group_name_H-M   'P 1'
#
loop_
_entity.id
_entity.type
_entity.pdbx_description
1 polymer ?
#
loop_
_entity_poly.entity_id
_entity_poly.type
_entity_poly.pdbx_seq_one_letter_code
_entity_poly.pdbx_strand_id
1 'polypeptide(L)'
;MGLFLQTAIIPDCNEAAVRDTVASVAKKYSRQFETADGNTALEYHIIDLIPDACQYYTYEKGVGVLFNEDCMGYESLACAMSEELRKAVLLLYIYDGDYWGYFLYDKGLEIDRFVPMPDYFEKVTQDETAQIKGNAGIIAKYFHVDKASIEKYLVFWTGSMQRNYSEKAYADDEFGQCEDWQMADFMKKLGYPYEW
;
A
#
# COMPACT_ATOMS: atom_id res chain seq x y z
N MET A 1 -0.24 18.27 -9.67
CA MET A 1 -0.74 17.18 -8.82
C MET A 1 0.35 16.15 -8.77
N GLY A 2 0.71 15.71 -7.58
CA GLY A 2 1.72 14.68 -7.42
C GLY A 2 1.27 13.36 -8.01
N LEU A 3 2.21 12.52 -8.42
CA LEU A 3 1.90 11.17 -8.90
C LEU A 3 1.62 10.30 -7.67
N PHE A 4 0.35 9.95 -7.47
CA PHE A 4 -0.07 9.07 -6.38
C PHE A 4 -0.41 7.70 -6.96
N LEU A 5 0.56 6.80 -6.92
CA LEU A 5 0.33 5.41 -7.29
C LEU A 5 -0.15 4.67 -6.05
N GLN A 6 -1.28 3.97 -6.16
CA GLN A 6 -1.78 3.05 -5.13
C GLN A 6 -2.10 1.70 -5.75
N THR A 7 -1.60 0.64 -5.14
CA THR A 7 -1.89 -0.74 -5.53
C THR A 7 -2.22 -1.58 -4.31
N ALA A 8 -3.20 -2.48 -4.42
CA ALA A 8 -3.51 -3.45 -3.37
C ALA A 8 -3.10 -4.86 -3.80
N ILE A 9 -2.60 -5.64 -2.85
CA ILE A 9 -2.42 -7.08 -2.97
C ILE A 9 -3.38 -7.78 -2.01
N ILE A 10 -4.14 -8.73 -2.53
CA ILE A 10 -5.13 -9.51 -1.79
C ILE A 10 -4.78 -11.00 -1.94
N PRO A 11 -4.08 -11.61 -0.96
CA PRO A 11 -3.74 -13.03 -1.00
C PRO A 11 -5.00 -13.92 -0.85
N ASP A 12 -4.93 -15.13 -1.40
CA ASP A 12 -5.97 -16.16 -1.30
C ASP A 12 -7.37 -15.66 -1.69
N CYS A 13 -7.43 -14.85 -2.73
CA CYS A 13 -8.65 -14.26 -3.30
C CYS A 13 -8.71 -14.47 -4.81
N ASN A 14 -9.91 -14.34 -5.39
CA ASN A 14 -10.13 -14.41 -6.83
C ASN A 14 -10.55 -13.04 -7.37
N GLU A 15 -10.25 -12.80 -8.64
CA GLU A 15 -10.44 -11.49 -9.27
C GLU A 15 -11.89 -11.00 -9.25
N ALA A 16 -12.86 -11.91 -9.45
CA ALA A 16 -14.28 -11.55 -9.45
C ALA A 16 -14.72 -10.97 -8.09
N ALA A 17 -14.33 -11.61 -6.99
CA ALA A 17 -14.61 -11.10 -5.65
C ALA A 17 -13.95 -9.73 -5.41
N VAL A 18 -12.71 -9.54 -5.86
CA VAL A 18 -12.00 -8.27 -5.71
C VAL A 18 -12.67 -7.15 -6.53
N ARG A 19 -13.09 -7.43 -7.77
CA ARG A 19 -13.84 -6.47 -8.61
C ARG A 19 -15.17 -6.08 -7.97
N ASP A 20 -15.92 -7.05 -7.48
CA ASP A 20 -17.19 -6.81 -6.79
C ASP A 20 -16.99 -5.95 -5.54
N THR A 21 -15.92 -6.19 -4.77
CA THR A 21 -15.57 -5.36 -3.61
C THR A 21 -15.18 -3.95 -4.02
N VAL A 22 -14.32 -3.76 -5.03
CA VAL A 22 -13.94 -2.40 -5.47
C VAL A 22 -15.18 -1.62 -5.92
N ALA A 23 -16.09 -2.25 -6.67
CA ALA A 23 -17.36 -1.63 -7.07
C ALA A 23 -18.27 -1.29 -5.87
N SER A 24 -18.35 -2.20 -4.90
CA SER A 24 -19.13 -1.99 -3.67
C SER A 24 -18.57 -0.84 -2.82
N VAL A 25 -17.25 -0.82 -2.58
CA VAL A 25 -16.55 0.23 -1.84
C VAL A 25 -16.70 1.58 -2.54
N ALA A 26 -16.51 1.64 -3.86
CA ALA A 26 -16.71 2.86 -4.64
C ALA A 26 -18.14 3.41 -4.45
N LYS A 27 -19.15 2.54 -4.57
CA LYS A 27 -20.55 2.92 -4.42
C LYS A 27 -20.89 3.44 -3.01
N LYS A 28 -20.37 2.80 -1.96
CA LYS A 28 -20.70 3.16 -0.57
C LYS A 28 -19.94 4.40 -0.12
N TYR A 29 -18.64 4.42 -0.37
CA TYR A 29 -17.70 5.28 0.33
C TYR A 29 -17.00 6.30 -0.58
N SER A 30 -16.91 6.07 -1.89
CA SER A 30 -16.20 6.99 -2.76
C SER A 30 -17.01 8.24 -3.10
N ARG A 31 -16.36 9.40 -3.12
CA ARG A 31 -16.94 10.69 -3.53
C ARG A 31 -16.06 11.36 -4.58
N GLN A 32 -16.64 12.23 -5.39
CA GLN A 32 -15.86 13.05 -6.30
C GLN A 32 -15.20 14.19 -5.54
N PHE A 33 -13.94 14.49 -5.84
CA PHE A 33 -13.19 15.55 -5.17
C PHE A 33 -13.94 16.89 -5.15
N GLU A 34 -14.58 17.26 -6.27
CA GLU A 34 -15.35 18.51 -6.42
C GLU A 34 -16.59 18.61 -5.51
N THR A 35 -17.09 17.47 -5.02
CA THR A 35 -18.32 17.37 -4.22
C THR A 35 -18.06 16.88 -2.80
N ALA A 36 -16.79 16.66 -2.44
CA ALA A 36 -16.37 16.27 -1.11
C ALA A 36 -16.47 17.48 -0.17
N ASP A 37 -17.70 17.83 0.21
CA ASP A 37 -17.93 18.80 1.27
C ASP A 37 -17.38 18.21 2.59
N GLY A 38 -16.52 18.97 3.28
CA GLY A 38 -15.83 18.53 4.52
C GLY A 38 -16.74 18.23 5.72
N ASN A 39 -18.05 18.04 5.52
CA ASN A 39 -19.07 17.89 6.54
C ASN A 39 -19.95 16.63 6.37
N THR A 40 -19.68 15.76 5.39
CA THR A 40 -20.27 14.42 5.38
C THR A 40 -19.46 13.49 6.27
N ALA A 41 -20.04 13.10 7.40
CA ALA A 41 -19.50 12.06 8.27
C ALA A 41 -19.59 10.70 7.56
N LEU A 42 -18.61 10.40 6.70
CA LEU A 42 -18.41 9.07 6.14
C LEU A 42 -17.49 8.29 7.07
N GLU A 43 -17.75 6.99 7.16
CA GLU A 43 -16.90 6.04 7.87
C GLU A 43 -15.50 5.97 7.27
N TYR A 44 -15.41 6.09 5.93
CA TYR A 44 -14.16 6.05 5.17
C TYR A 44 -14.08 7.25 4.22
N HIS A 45 -12.90 7.86 4.15
CA HIS A 45 -12.62 8.97 3.25
C HIS A 45 -11.89 8.47 1.99
N ILE A 46 -12.66 8.14 0.96
CA ILE A 46 -12.15 7.64 -0.33
C ILE A 46 -12.62 8.59 -1.42
N ILE A 47 -11.70 9.11 -2.21
CA ILE A 47 -12.01 10.07 -3.28
C ILE A 47 -11.70 9.45 -4.64
N ASP A 48 -12.57 9.71 -5.61
CA ASP A 48 -12.41 9.40 -7.04
C ASP A 48 -11.99 7.95 -7.33
N LEU A 49 -12.55 6.97 -6.62
CA LEU A 49 -12.37 5.56 -6.95
C LEU A 49 -13.31 5.20 -8.11
N ILE A 50 -12.74 4.87 -9.26
CA ILE A 50 -13.47 4.53 -10.49
C ILE A 50 -13.17 3.06 -10.82
N PRO A 51 -14.06 2.10 -10.47
CA PRO A 51 -13.81 0.67 -10.65
C PRO A 51 -13.41 0.27 -12.07
N ASP A 52 -14.07 0.86 -13.08
CA ASP A 52 -13.82 0.55 -14.49
C ASP A 52 -12.47 1.09 -15.01
N ALA A 53 -11.85 2.02 -14.29
CA ALA A 53 -10.52 2.56 -14.59
C ALA A 53 -9.42 1.90 -13.75
N CYS A 54 -9.76 1.05 -12.79
CA CYS A 54 -8.81 0.19 -12.10
C CYS A 54 -8.42 -0.96 -13.04
N GLN A 55 -7.18 -1.41 -12.94
CA GLN A 55 -6.76 -2.66 -13.60
C GLN A 55 -6.59 -3.74 -12.53
N TYR A 56 -6.60 -5.00 -12.96
CA TYR A 56 -6.59 -6.15 -12.07
C TYR A 56 -5.66 -7.20 -12.67
N TYR A 57 -4.87 -7.84 -11.82
CA TYR A 57 -3.96 -8.89 -12.22
C TYR A 57 -4.11 -10.09 -11.29
N THR A 58 -4.35 -11.27 -11.85
CA THR A 58 -4.40 -12.52 -11.09
C THR A 58 -3.01 -13.15 -11.06
N TYR A 59 -2.48 -13.33 -9.86
CA TYR A 59 -1.23 -14.03 -9.58
C TYR A 59 -1.51 -15.46 -9.08
N GLU A 60 -0.49 -16.29 -8.98
CA GLU A 60 -0.63 -17.66 -8.46
C GLU A 60 -1.24 -17.71 -7.04
N LYS A 61 -0.95 -16.70 -6.21
CA LYS A 61 -1.30 -16.67 -4.78
C LYS A 61 -2.40 -15.68 -4.41
N GLY A 62 -2.99 -14.97 -5.37
CA GLY A 62 -3.98 -13.94 -5.10
C GLY A 62 -4.14 -12.95 -6.23
N VAL A 63 -4.63 -11.75 -5.91
CA VAL A 63 -4.96 -10.71 -6.90
C VAL A 63 -4.28 -9.40 -6.53
N GLY A 64 -3.75 -8.70 -7.53
CA GLY A 64 -3.34 -7.31 -7.43
C GLY A 64 -4.35 -6.37 -8.09
N VAL A 65 -4.49 -5.16 -7.55
CA VAL A 65 -5.31 -4.08 -8.10
C VAL A 65 -4.48 -2.81 -8.14
N LEU A 66 -4.31 -2.20 -9.32
CA LEU A 66 -3.83 -0.83 -9.46
C LEU A 66 -5.08 0.04 -9.54
N PHE A 67 -5.18 0.94 -8.57
CA PHE A 67 -6.27 1.89 -8.55
C PHE A 67 -6.03 2.98 -9.60
N ASN A 68 -7.12 3.61 -10.04
CA ASN A 68 -7.03 4.70 -11.01
C ASN A 68 -6.21 5.88 -10.45
N GLU A 69 -5.55 6.64 -11.32
CA GLU A 69 -4.54 7.68 -11.00
C GLU A 69 -5.03 8.72 -9.97
N ASP A 70 -6.26 9.19 -10.10
CA ASP A 70 -6.82 10.22 -9.20
C ASP A 70 -7.45 9.67 -7.91
N CYS A 71 -7.45 8.35 -7.70
CA CYS A 71 -8.03 7.77 -6.50
C CYS A 71 -7.22 8.20 -5.27
N MET A 72 -7.85 8.74 -4.23
CA MET A 72 -7.21 9.06 -2.95
C MET A 72 -7.92 8.31 -1.83
N GLY A 73 -7.42 7.10 -1.53
CA GLY A 73 -8.05 6.19 -0.55
C GLY A 73 -7.14 5.79 0.61
N TYR A 74 -5.87 5.46 0.31
CA TYR A 74 -4.85 5.07 1.28
C TYR A 74 -5.38 4.10 2.35
N GLU A 75 -5.24 4.45 3.62
CA GLU A 75 -5.69 3.69 4.78
C GLU A 75 -7.19 3.35 4.72
N SER A 76 -8.04 4.32 4.37
CA SER A 76 -9.50 4.15 4.29
C SER A 76 -9.88 3.09 3.26
N LEU A 77 -9.20 3.09 2.11
CA LEU A 77 -9.45 2.11 1.05
C LEU A 77 -8.98 0.70 1.46
N ALA A 78 -7.80 0.58 2.07
CA ALA A 78 -7.28 -0.69 2.57
C ALA A 78 -8.23 -1.31 3.60
N CYS A 79 -8.69 -0.50 4.57
CA CYS A 79 -9.60 -0.93 5.63
C CYS A 79 -10.96 -1.37 5.06
N ALA A 80 -11.61 -0.52 4.25
CA ALA A 80 -12.92 -0.82 3.68
C ALA A 80 -12.90 -2.09 2.81
N MET A 81 -11.88 -2.26 1.97
CA MET A 81 -11.73 -3.48 1.17
C MET A 81 -11.52 -4.71 2.03
N SER A 82 -10.66 -4.62 3.05
CA SER A 82 -10.38 -5.73 3.96
C SER A 82 -11.62 -6.16 4.75
N GLU A 83 -12.40 -5.19 5.21
CA GLU A 83 -13.66 -5.43 5.92
C GLU A 83 -14.68 -6.13 5.03
N GLU A 84 -14.90 -5.64 3.81
CA GLU A 84 -15.87 -6.23 2.88
C GLU A 84 -15.46 -7.62 2.38
N LEU A 85 -14.18 -7.83 2.04
CA LEU A 85 -13.67 -9.13 1.62
C LEU A 85 -13.57 -10.13 2.78
N ARG A 86 -13.49 -9.65 4.03
CA ARG A 86 -13.16 -10.44 5.22
C ARG A 86 -11.80 -11.16 5.06
N LYS A 87 -10.86 -10.48 4.42
CA LYS A 87 -9.53 -10.99 4.02
C LYS A 87 -8.44 -9.96 4.30
N ALA A 88 -7.20 -10.43 4.24
CA ALA A 88 -6.04 -9.56 4.27
C ALA A 88 -5.97 -8.69 3.00
N VAL A 89 -5.69 -7.40 3.16
CA VAL A 89 -5.42 -6.45 2.07
C VAL A 89 -4.16 -5.68 2.44
N LEU A 90 -3.14 -5.78 1.60
CA LEU A 90 -1.94 -4.96 1.67
C LEU A 90 -2.04 -3.87 0.60
N LEU A 91 -2.33 -2.64 1.00
CA LEU A 91 -2.30 -1.49 0.09
C LEU A 91 -0.92 -0.84 0.17
N LEU A 92 -0.22 -0.79 -0.96
CA LEU A 92 1.04 -0.09 -1.13
C LEU A 92 0.81 1.20 -1.92
N TYR A 93 1.64 2.20 -1.65
CA TYR A 93 1.54 3.48 -2.34
C TYR A 93 2.90 4.12 -2.53
N ILE A 94 3.01 4.94 -3.57
CA ILE A 94 4.07 5.94 -3.76
C ILE A 94 3.46 7.32 -3.51
N TYR A 95 4.10 8.10 -2.65
CA TYR A 95 3.67 9.44 -2.28
C TYR A 95 4.49 10.48 -3.03
N ASP A 96 3.91 11.09 -4.07
CA ASP A 96 4.49 12.16 -4.88
C ASP A 96 5.93 11.89 -5.39
N GLY A 97 6.28 10.61 -5.56
CA GLY A 97 7.63 10.19 -5.94
C GLY A 97 8.71 10.35 -4.85
N ASP A 98 8.34 10.78 -3.64
CA ASP A 98 9.29 11.02 -2.55
C ASP A 98 9.61 9.76 -1.75
N TYR A 99 8.57 8.97 -1.45
CA TYR A 99 8.71 7.72 -0.71
C TYR A 99 7.58 6.74 -1.04
N TRP A 100 7.76 5.49 -0.63
CA TRP A 100 6.70 4.48 -0.68
C TRP A 100 6.31 4.03 0.71
N GLY A 101 5.10 3.49 0.87
CA GLY A 101 4.65 2.92 2.13
C GLY A 101 3.57 1.87 1.92
N TYR A 102 3.07 1.32 3.03
CA TYR A 102 1.91 0.43 2.98
C TYR A 102 1.02 0.50 4.21
N PHE A 103 -0.19 -0.02 4.04
CA PHE A 103 -1.15 -0.37 5.08
C PHE A 103 -1.56 -1.83 4.91
N LEU A 104 -1.46 -2.63 5.98
CA LEU A 104 -1.95 -4.00 6.02
C LEU A 104 -3.16 -4.09 6.96
N TYR A 105 -4.29 -4.53 6.42
CA TYR A 105 -5.51 -4.80 7.17
C TYR A 105 -5.94 -6.26 7.01
N ASP A 106 -6.54 -6.86 8.04
CA ASP A 106 -7.28 -8.14 7.96
C ASP A 106 -8.66 -8.00 8.62
N LYS A 107 -9.72 -8.23 7.83
CA LYS A 107 -11.13 -8.07 8.22
C LYS A 107 -11.44 -6.70 8.82
N GLY A 108 -10.84 -5.64 8.27
CA GLY A 108 -11.05 -4.26 8.72
C GLY A 108 -10.26 -3.87 9.98
N LEU A 109 -9.38 -4.75 10.48
CA LEU A 109 -8.47 -4.41 11.58
C LEU A 109 -7.09 -4.09 11.02
N GLU A 110 -6.52 -2.97 11.48
CA GLU A 110 -5.13 -2.64 11.16
C GLU A 110 -4.20 -3.66 11.80
N ILE A 111 -3.32 -4.23 10.98
CA ILE A 111 -2.36 -5.26 11.39
C ILE A 111 -0.96 -4.69 11.44
N ASP A 112 -0.59 -3.90 10.43
CA ASP A 112 0.76 -3.33 10.30
C ASP A 112 0.75 -2.14 9.32
N ARG A 113 1.67 -1.20 9.52
CA ARG A 113 1.82 -0.01 8.67
C ARG A 113 3.29 0.34 8.53
N PHE A 114 3.68 0.80 7.35
CA PHE A 114 5.04 1.25 7.08
C PHE A 114 5.09 2.60 6.39
N VAL A 115 5.92 3.49 6.94
CA VAL A 115 6.31 4.77 6.35
C VAL A 115 7.82 4.96 6.58
N PRO A 116 8.67 4.97 5.54
CA PRO A 116 10.12 5.05 5.68
C PRO A 116 10.61 6.42 6.16
N MET A 117 9.81 7.46 5.95
CA MET A 117 10.09 8.85 6.34
C MET A 117 9.03 9.35 7.32
N PRO A 118 9.07 8.90 8.59
CA PRO A 118 8.01 9.19 9.56
C PRO A 118 7.90 10.70 9.89
N ASP A 119 9.03 11.42 9.85
CA ASP A 119 9.09 12.86 10.13
C ASP A 119 8.90 13.76 8.88
N TYR A 120 8.37 13.21 7.77
CA TYR A 120 8.32 13.94 6.48
C TYR A 120 7.47 15.23 6.56
N PHE A 121 6.28 15.17 7.17
CA PHE A 121 5.39 16.34 7.33
C PHE A 121 5.67 17.11 8.61
N GLU A 122 5.79 16.38 9.71
CA GLU A 122 5.99 16.93 11.04
C GLU A 122 6.75 15.92 11.90
N LYS A 123 7.27 16.39 13.04
CA LYS A 123 7.96 15.49 13.96
C LYS A 123 6.97 14.54 14.60
N VAL A 124 7.26 13.25 14.51
CA VAL A 124 6.49 12.21 15.20
C VAL A 124 7.12 11.84 16.53
N THR A 125 6.29 11.34 17.43
CA THR A 125 6.69 10.77 18.72
C THR A 125 7.30 9.38 18.52
N GLN A 126 7.96 8.86 19.57
CA GLN A 126 8.50 7.50 19.55
C GLN A 126 7.40 6.44 19.40
N ASP A 127 6.22 6.67 19.99
CA ASP A 127 5.10 5.74 19.92
C ASP A 127 4.51 5.69 18.50
N GLU A 128 4.33 6.85 17.86
CA GLU A 128 3.91 6.93 16.44
C GLU A 128 4.93 6.28 15.52
N THR A 129 6.22 6.55 15.76
CA THR A 129 7.32 5.92 15.02
C THR A 129 7.26 4.40 15.12
N ALA A 130 6.97 3.84 16.31
CA ALA A 130 6.88 2.40 16.50
C ALA A 130 5.70 1.78 15.73
N GLN A 131 4.61 2.51 15.55
CA GLN A 131 3.42 2.06 14.83
C GLN A 131 3.62 2.04 13.31
N ILE A 132 4.51 2.88 12.77
CA ILE A 132 4.72 3.05 11.32
C ILE A 132 6.04 2.48 10.80
N LYS A 133 6.73 1.69 11.64
CA LYS A 133 8.02 1.08 11.31
C LYS A 133 7.91 -0.10 10.34
N GLY A 134 6.73 -0.70 10.22
CA GLY A 134 6.53 -1.97 9.55
C GLY A 134 7.18 -3.15 10.28
N ASN A 135 6.62 -4.34 10.08
CA ASN A 135 7.11 -5.56 10.69
C ASN A 135 7.24 -6.69 9.65
N ALA A 136 8.48 -6.92 9.21
CA ALA A 136 8.80 -7.95 8.22
C ALA A 136 8.37 -9.36 8.66
N GLY A 137 8.32 -9.65 9.97
CA GLY A 137 7.83 -10.95 10.46
C GLY A 137 6.32 -11.13 10.28
N ILE A 138 5.55 -10.05 10.42
CA ILE A 138 4.11 -10.05 10.14
C ILE A 138 3.89 -10.22 8.64
N ILE A 139 4.53 -9.40 7.80
CA ILE A 139 4.41 -9.50 6.34
C ILE A 139 4.80 -10.90 5.86
N ALA A 140 5.95 -11.42 6.30
CA ALA A 140 6.41 -12.76 5.95
C ALA A 140 5.37 -13.85 6.23
N LYS A 141 4.62 -13.72 7.34
CA LYS A 141 3.55 -14.66 7.71
C LYS A 141 2.35 -14.58 6.76
N TYR A 142 1.90 -13.38 6.40
CA TYR A 142 0.73 -13.20 5.52
C TYR A 142 1.02 -13.59 4.07
N PHE A 143 2.26 -13.41 3.60
CA PHE A 143 2.65 -13.65 2.21
C PHE A 143 3.45 -14.95 2.01
N HIS A 144 3.68 -15.70 3.09
CA HIS A 144 4.40 -16.98 3.09
C HIS A 144 5.79 -16.87 2.43
N VAL A 145 6.53 -15.82 2.80
CA VAL A 145 7.90 -15.56 2.32
C VAL A 145 8.89 -15.58 3.49
N ASP A 146 10.18 -15.67 3.20
CA ASP A 146 11.21 -15.57 4.25
C ASP A 146 11.34 -14.11 4.72
N LYS A 147 11.30 -13.88 6.03
CA LYS A 147 11.52 -12.56 6.63
C LYS A 147 12.85 -11.95 6.16
N ALA A 148 13.91 -12.75 6.08
CA ALA A 148 15.23 -12.26 5.69
C ALA A 148 15.26 -11.70 4.26
N SER A 149 14.32 -12.14 3.41
CA SER A 149 14.18 -11.67 2.03
C SER A 149 13.51 -10.30 1.90
N ILE A 150 12.90 -9.78 2.97
CA ILE A 150 12.16 -8.52 2.94
C ILE A 150 12.50 -7.51 4.05
N GLU A 151 13.19 -7.93 5.11
CA GLU A 151 13.42 -7.07 6.28
C GLU A 151 14.24 -5.80 6.02
N LYS A 152 15.04 -5.78 4.95
CA LYS A 152 15.83 -4.59 4.59
C LYS A 152 15.03 -3.52 3.83
N TYR A 153 13.86 -3.86 3.27
CA TYR A 153 12.97 -2.84 2.71
C TYR A 153 12.28 -2.04 3.81
N LEU A 154 12.01 -2.67 4.96
CA LEU A 154 11.24 -2.08 6.06
C LEU A 154 12.16 -1.37 7.07
N VAL A 155 12.82 -0.32 6.60
CA VAL A 155 13.77 0.50 7.38
C VAL A 155 13.47 1.98 7.19
N PHE A 156 13.64 2.77 8.26
CA PHE A 156 13.56 4.22 8.13
C PHE A 156 14.74 4.77 7.34
N TRP A 157 14.44 5.67 6.43
CA TRP A 157 15.44 6.28 5.59
C TRP A 157 16.14 7.39 6.36
N THR A 158 17.46 7.30 6.41
CA THR A 158 18.31 8.33 7.02
C THR A 158 18.89 9.23 5.94
N GLY A 159 19.22 10.48 6.28
CA GLY A 159 19.87 11.39 5.34
C GLY A 159 21.20 10.84 4.78
N SER A 160 21.89 9.95 5.49
CA SER A 160 23.06 9.22 4.96
C SER A 160 22.70 8.21 3.88
N MET A 161 21.63 7.45 4.07
CA MET A 161 21.17 6.46 3.08
C MET A 161 20.66 7.17 1.83
N GLN A 162 19.90 8.25 2.01
CA GLN A 162 19.43 9.08 0.90
C GLN A 162 20.60 9.67 0.12
N ARG A 163 21.73 10.04 0.73
CA ARG A 163 22.91 10.49 -0.04
C ARG A 163 23.56 9.38 -0.89
N ASN A 164 23.24 8.11 -0.65
CA ASN A 164 23.77 6.95 -1.37
C ASN A 164 22.65 6.20 -2.12
N TYR A 165 21.91 6.90 -2.97
CA TYR A 165 20.77 6.36 -3.72
C TYR A 165 21.07 5.06 -4.49
N SER A 166 22.32 4.82 -4.92
CA SER A 166 22.69 3.62 -5.67
C SER A 166 22.77 2.33 -4.83
N GLU A 167 22.82 2.44 -3.50
CA GLU A 167 22.87 1.26 -2.63
C GLU A 167 21.50 0.59 -2.59
N LYS A 168 21.45 -0.72 -2.88
CA LYS A 168 20.21 -1.50 -2.94
C LYS A 168 19.96 -2.24 -1.62
N ALA A 169 18.70 -2.54 -1.31
CA ALA A 169 18.37 -3.36 -0.14
C ALA A 169 18.94 -4.79 -0.31
N TYR A 170 18.77 -5.33 -1.51
CA TYR A 170 19.30 -6.63 -1.92
C TYR A 170 20.00 -6.51 -3.27
N ALA A 171 20.94 -7.43 -3.53
CA ALA A 171 21.80 -7.34 -4.71
C ALA A 171 21.06 -7.56 -6.04
N ASP A 172 19.90 -8.23 -6.01
CA ASP A 172 19.05 -8.54 -7.16
C ASP A 172 17.88 -7.56 -7.35
N ASP A 173 17.80 -6.52 -6.51
CA ASP A 173 16.82 -5.44 -6.66
C ASP A 173 17.11 -4.63 -7.93
N GLU A 174 16.09 -3.98 -8.46
CA GLU A 174 16.22 -3.02 -9.55
C GLU A 174 16.54 -1.63 -9.01
N PHE A 175 15.82 -1.21 -7.96
CA PHE A 175 15.81 0.14 -7.41
C PHE A 175 16.69 0.31 -6.17
N GLY A 176 17.04 1.56 -5.88
CA GLY A 176 17.82 1.95 -4.71
C GLY A 176 17.07 1.79 -3.37
N GLN A 177 17.81 1.73 -2.27
CA GLN A 177 17.29 1.55 -0.91
C GLN A 177 16.38 2.69 -0.44
N CYS A 178 16.57 3.89 -1.00
CA CYS A 178 15.82 5.10 -0.72
C CYS A 178 15.14 5.67 -1.98
N GLU A 179 14.75 4.78 -2.90
CA GLU A 179 13.92 5.11 -4.05
C GLU A 179 12.48 4.66 -3.78
N ASP A 180 11.51 5.47 -4.21
CA ASP A 180 10.08 5.19 -4.11
C ASP A 180 9.70 3.88 -4.82
N TRP A 181 10.28 3.63 -6.00
CA TRP A 181 10.06 2.41 -6.76
C TRP A 181 10.65 1.13 -6.13
N GLN A 182 11.38 1.22 -5.01
CA GLN A 182 11.69 0.06 -4.16
C GLN A 182 10.42 -0.74 -3.79
N MET A 183 9.25 -0.08 -3.78
CA MET A 183 7.95 -0.74 -3.66
C MET A 183 7.79 -1.91 -4.66
N ALA A 184 8.22 -1.77 -5.91
CA ALA A 184 8.10 -2.81 -6.93
C ALA A 184 9.00 -4.02 -6.65
N ASP A 185 10.22 -3.79 -6.16
CA ASP A 185 11.11 -4.87 -5.70
C ASP A 185 10.52 -5.61 -4.50
N PHE A 186 9.97 -4.87 -3.54
CA PHE A 186 9.26 -5.46 -2.40
C PHE A 186 8.08 -6.32 -2.85
N MET A 187 7.21 -5.80 -3.72
CA MET A 187 6.08 -6.54 -4.30
C MET A 187 6.53 -7.82 -5.01
N LYS A 188 7.63 -7.77 -5.77
CA LYS A 188 8.24 -8.93 -6.42
C LYS A 188 8.68 -9.99 -5.40
N LYS A 189 9.31 -9.61 -4.28
CA LYS A 189 9.68 -10.56 -3.22
C LYS A 189 8.47 -11.19 -2.53
N LEU A 190 7.33 -10.51 -2.49
CA LEU A 190 6.07 -11.07 -2.01
C LEU A 190 5.41 -12.06 -3.01
N GLY A 191 5.91 -12.14 -4.24
CA GLY A 191 5.34 -12.96 -5.32
C GLY A 191 4.27 -12.27 -6.15
N TYR A 192 4.23 -10.93 -6.11
CA TYR A 192 3.28 -10.09 -6.83
C TYR A 192 4.03 -9.02 -7.64
N PRO A 193 4.87 -9.41 -8.62
CA PRO A 193 5.66 -8.43 -9.38
C PRO A 193 4.76 -7.37 -10.02
N TYR A 194 5.25 -6.13 -10.03
CA TYR A 194 4.57 -5.02 -10.67
C TYR A 194 4.78 -5.12 -12.20
N GLU A 195 3.75 -5.51 -12.95
CA GLU A 195 3.80 -5.76 -14.40
C GLU A 195 2.76 -4.94 -15.21
N TRP A 196 2.42 -3.76 -14.71
CA TRP A 196 1.33 -2.92 -15.21
C TRP A 196 1.79 -1.98 -16.33
#